data_AF-A0A7K3XMC1-F1
#
_entry.id   AF-A0A7K3XMC1-F1
#
_cell.length_a   1.000
_cell.length_b   1.000
_cell.length_c   1.000
_cell.angle_alpha   90.00
_cell.angle_beta   90.00
_cell.angle_gamma   90.00
#
_symmetry.space_group_name_H-M   'P 1'
#
loop_
_entity.id
_entity.type
_entity.pdbx_description
1 polymer ?
#
loop_
_entity_poly.entity_id
_entity_poly.type
_entity_poly.pdbx_seq_one_letter_code
_entity_poly.pdbx_strand_id
1 'polypeptide(L)'
;MFDDENEIDPKELPIYKKGWEIYEVVNQICELIPEDNEMLAHVKSIMLEDAMLLTVKVAGATAGQLYDIKMEAATIIRKAALDLMIQNHSLEMFGFEYVEYFQIVRNLLEEYRLLFIEWVAKFDQWNYIIDRWGLFNPPGVGPFDHDPDDDIPFKGPDESN
;
A
#
# COMPACT_ATOMS: atom_id res chain seq x y z
N MET A 1 -7.73 -20.04 25.15
CA MET A 1 -7.20 -18.79 25.73
C MET A 1 -6.05 -18.43 24.82
N PHE A 2 -6.36 -17.73 23.73
CA PHE A 2 -5.35 -17.26 22.79
C PHE A 2 -4.79 -16.00 23.42
N ASP A 3 -3.49 -16.01 23.71
CA ASP A 3 -2.81 -14.88 24.29
C ASP A 3 -3.04 -13.65 23.41
N ASP A 4 -3.39 -12.56 24.09
CA ASP A 4 -3.53 -11.19 23.61
C ASP A 4 -2.12 -10.68 23.21
N GLU A 5 -1.51 -11.29 22.19
CA GLU A 5 -0.28 -10.78 21.57
C GLU A 5 -0.62 -9.47 20.89
N ASN A 6 -0.54 -8.37 21.66
CA ASN A 6 -0.65 -6.96 21.28
C ASN A 6 -0.77 -6.75 19.77
N GLU A 7 -1.98 -6.88 19.24
CA GLU A 7 -2.25 -6.64 17.83
C GLU A 7 -1.89 -5.18 17.56
N ILE A 8 -0.85 -4.96 16.76
CA ILE A 8 -0.38 -3.60 16.47
C ILE A 8 -1.50 -2.91 15.71
N ASP A 9 -2.12 -1.88 16.30
CA ASP A 9 -3.05 -1.04 15.56
C ASP A 9 -2.27 -0.38 14.40
N PRO A 10 -2.60 -0.68 13.13
CA PRO A 10 -1.88 -0.11 12.00
C PRO A 10 -1.93 1.41 11.99
N LYS A 11 -2.97 2.02 12.60
CA LYS A 11 -3.11 3.47 12.70
C LYS A 11 -2.03 4.11 13.56
N GLU A 12 -1.39 3.34 14.44
CA GLU A 12 -0.29 3.81 15.27
C GLU A 12 1.06 3.78 14.54
N LEU A 13 1.16 3.09 13.40
CA LEU A 13 2.38 3.03 12.62
C LEU A 13 2.72 4.40 12.01
N PRO A 14 3.99 4.86 12.12
CA PRO A 14 4.41 6.13 11.53
C PRO A 14 4.11 6.23 10.02
N ILE A 15 4.34 5.14 9.27
CA ILE A 15 4.06 5.09 7.83
C ILE A 15 2.56 5.25 7.52
N TYR A 16 1.68 4.64 8.32
CA TYR A 16 0.23 4.81 8.17
C TYR A 16 -0.16 6.28 8.35
N LYS A 17 0.32 6.91 9.44
CA LYS A 17 0.03 8.31 9.77
C LYS A 17 0.52 9.25 8.66
N LYS A 18 1.72 9.02 8.13
CA LYS A 18 2.26 9.80 7.01
C LYS A 18 1.46 9.58 5.72
N GLY A 19 1.01 8.37 5.43
CA GLY A 19 0.11 8.10 4.30
C GLY A 19 -1.22 8.85 4.43
N TRP A 20 -1.77 8.91 5.64
CA TRP A 20 -3.02 9.63 5.91
C TRP A 20 -2.85 11.15 5.74
N GLU A 21 -1.74 11.70 6.24
CA GLU A 21 -1.38 13.10 6.03
C GLU A 21 -1.25 13.44 4.53
N ILE A 22 -0.64 12.56 3.73
CA ILE A 22 -0.58 12.71 2.27
C ILE A 22 -2.00 12.74 1.68
N TYR A 23 -2.87 11.82 2.08
CA TYR A 23 -4.25 11.78 1.60
C TYR A 23 -5.01 13.08 1.94
N GLU A 24 -4.88 13.60 3.16
CA GLU A 24 -5.53 14.84 3.56
C GLU A 24 -5.07 16.03 2.72
N VAL A 25 -3.76 16.16 2.49
CA VAL A 25 -3.20 17.23 1.65
C VAL A 25 -3.62 17.07 0.18
N VAL A 26 -3.59 15.85 -0.35
CA VAL A 26 -4.06 15.57 -1.72
C VAL A 26 -5.54 15.91 -1.85
N ASN A 27 -6.37 15.57 -0.87
CA ASN A 27 -7.78 15.91 -0.86
C ASN A 27 -8.01 17.43 -0.87
N GLN A 28 -7.27 18.18 -0.04
CA GLN A 28 -7.34 19.65 -0.02
C GLN A 28 -6.95 20.27 -1.37
N ILE A 29 -5.91 19.76 -2.04
CA ILE A 29 -5.53 20.21 -3.38
C ILE A 29 -6.65 19.89 -4.39
N CYS A 30 -7.23 18.69 -4.29
CA CYS A 30 -8.30 18.24 -5.16
C CYS A 30 -9.64 18.99 -4.96
N GLU A 31 -9.85 19.66 -3.83
CA GLU A 31 -10.99 20.54 -3.60
C GLU A 31 -10.90 21.85 -4.40
N LEU A 32 -9.69 22.23 -4.85
CA LEU A 32 -9.47 23.40 -5.70
C LEU A 32 -9.71 23.12 -7.19
N ILE A 33 -9.93 21.87 -7.57
CA ILE A 33 -10.17 21.48 -8.96
C ILE A 33 -11.61 21.86 -9.38
N PRO A 34 -11.81 22.59 -10.49
CA PRO A 34 -13.13 22.93 -11.00
C PRO A 34 -13.97 21.68 -11.34
N GLU A 35 -15.24 21.66 -10.92
CA GLU A 35 -16.15 20.52 -11.14
C GLU A 35 -16.53 20.31 -12.62
N ASP A 36 -16.42 21.34 -13.45
CA ASP A 36 -16.77 21.33 -14.88
C ASP A 36 -15.61 20.86 -15.78
N ASN A 37 -14.42 20.65 -15.24
CA ASN A 37 -13.28 20.13 -15.98
C ASN A 37 -13.17 18.60 -15.83
N GLU A 38 -13.76 17.87 -16.79
CA GLU A 38 -13.79 16.40 -16.79
C GLU A 38 -12.39 15.76 -16.70
N MET A 39 -11.39 16.35 -17.35
CA MET A 39 -10.02 15.81 -17.34
C MET A 39 -9.36 15.99 -15.98
N LEU A 40 -9.49 17.16 -15.35
CA LEU A 40 -9.00 17.36 -13.98
C LEU A 40 -9.79 16.54 -12.95
N ALA A 41 -11.09 16.32 -13.16
CA ALA A 41 -11.89 15.44 -12.32
C ALA A 41 -11.42 13.97 -12.39
N HIS A 42 -10.98 13.53 -13.57
CA HIS A 42 -10.35 12.22 -13.73
C HIS A 42 -9.01 12.15 -12.99
N VAL A 43 -8.14 13.16 -13.16
CA VAL A 43 -6.86 13.26 -12.44
C VAL A 43 -7.05 13.26 -10.93
N LYS A 44 -8.04 14.02 -10.43
CA LYS A 44 -8.46 14.03 -9.02
C LYS A 44 -8.77 12.64 -8.50
N SER A 45 -9.52 11.86 -9.27
CA SER A 45 -9.92 10.50 -8.87
C SER A 45 -8.69 9.59 -8.69
N ILE A 46 -7.74 9.66 -9.64
CA ILE A 46 -6.49 8.90 -9.57
C ILE A 46 -5.67 9.34 -8.36
N MET A 47 -5.50 10.65 -8.16
CA MET A 47 -4.72 11.18 -7.04
C MET A 47 -5.26 10.72 -5.68
N LEU A 48 -6.58 10.77 -5.50
CA LEU A 48 -7.23 10.35 -4.25
C LEU A 48 -7.11 8.85 -4.02
N GLU A 49 -7.26 8.04 -5.07
CA GLU A 49 -7.09 6.59 -5.01
C GLU A 49 -5.64 6.23 -4.61
N ASP A 50 -4.66 6.77 -5.32
CA ASP A 50 -3.24 6.50 -5.07
C ASP A 50 -2.82 6.94 -3.66
N ALA A 51 -3.27 8.13 -3.22
CA ALA A 51 -2.97 8.60 -1.87
C ALA A 51 -3.60 7.70 -0.78
N MET A 52 -4.85 7.24 -0.98
CA MET A 52 -5.51 6.33 -0.04
C MET A 52 -4.80 4.98 0.05
N LEU A 53 -4.30 4.46 -1.09
CA LEU A 53 -3.55 3.18 -1.15
C LEU A 53 -2.32 3.16 -0.24
N LEU A 54 -1.66 4.31 -0.01
CA LEU A 54 -0.52 4.41 0.90
C LEU A 54 -0.87 4.01 2.34
N THR A 55 -2.13 4.20 2.76
CA THR A 55 -2.56 3.92 4.13
C THR A 55 -3.28 2.58 4.24
N VAL A 56 -4.26 2.32 3.36
CA VAL A 56 -5.09 1.10 3.48
C VAL A 56 -4.28 -0.18 3.26
N LYS A 57 -3.22 -0.14 2.45
CA LYS A 57 -2.34 -1.30 2.24
C LYS A 57 -1.41 -1.55 3.42
N VAL A 58 -1.02 -0.53 4.17
CA VAL A 58 -0.29 -0.71 5.44
C VAL A 58 -1.18 -1.45 6.45
N ALA A 59 -2.46 -1.06 6.55
CA ALA A 59 -3.41 -1.72 7.43
C ALA A 59 -3.64 -3.19 7.03
N GLY A 60 -3.88 -3.45 5.74
CA GLY A 60 -4.04 -4.81 5.22
C GLY A 60 -2.83 -5.70 5.48
N ALA A 61 -1.62 -5.17 5.31
CA ALA A 61 -0.37 -5.88 5.56
C ALA A 61 -0.04 -6.10 7.06
N THR A 62 -0.64 -5.32 7.95
CA THR A 62 -0.51 -5.52 9.40
C THR A 62 -1.39 -6.70 9.85
N ALA A 63 -2.56 -6.86 9.23
CA ALA A 63 -3.43 -8.02 9.42
C ALA A 63 -2.89 -9.29 8.71
N GLY A 64 -2.37 -9.15 7.49
CA GLY A 64 -1.73 -10.22 6.73
C GLY A 64 -0.33 -10.50 7.27
N GLN A 65 -0.20 -11.42 8.23
CA GLN A 65 1.09 -11.65 8.91
C GLN A 65 2.19 -12.21 7.99
N LEU A 66 1.82 -12.80 6.85
CA LEU A 66 2.69 -13.48 5.89
C LEU A 66 3.50 -12.51 5.01
N TYR A 67 4.73 -12.91 4.69
CA TYR A 67 5.72 -12.15 3.95
C TYR A 67 5.27 -11.83 2.52
N ASP A 68 4.76 -12.81 1.80
CA ASP A 68 4.30 -12.68 0.41
C ASP A 68 3.17 -11.63 0.31
N ILE A 69 2.19 -11.70 1.20
CA ILE A 69 1.10 -10.71 1.31
C ILE A 69 1.64 -9.31 1.65
N LYS A 70 2.58 -9.22 2.60
CA LYS A 70 3.22 -7.95 2.98
C LYS A 70 4.00 -7.34 1.82
N MET A 71 4.70 -8.15 1.03
CA MET A 71 5.46 -7.72 -0.14
C MET A 71 4.56 -7.30 -1.29
N GLU A 72 3.43 -7.97 -1.51
CA GLU A 72 2.41 -7.53 -2.46
C GLU A 72 1.86 -6.15 -2.06
N ALA A 73 1.49 -5.96 -0.80
CA ALA A 73 1.04 -4.68 -0.29
C ALA A 73 2.10 -3.57 -0.46
N ALA A 74 3.37 -3.87 -0.14
CA ALA A 74 4.48 -2.95 -0.34
C ALA A 74 4.67 -2.57 -1.82
N THR A 75 4.45 -3.51 -2.74
CA THR A 75 4.50 -3.27 -4.19
C THR A 75 3.40 -2.30 -4.63
N ILE A 76 2.17 -2.49 -4.15
CA ILE A 76 1.04 -1.61 -4.47
C ILE A 76 1.27 -0.21 -3.92
N ILE A 77 1.75 -0.09 -2.67
CA ILE A 77 2.11 1.20 -2.06
C ILE A 77 3.14 1.93 -2.92
N ARG A 78 4.20 1.24 -3.34
CA ARG A 78 5.26 1.86 -4.16
C ARG A 78 4.73 2.31 -5.52
N LYS A 79 3.88 1.50 -6.17
CA LYS A 79 3.23 1.88 -7.43
C LYS A 79 2.39 3.15 -7.22
N ALA A 80 1.51 3.17 -6.23
CA ALA A 80 0.63 4.30 -5.94
C ALA A 80 1.42 5.58 -5.65
N ALA A 81 2.52 5.50 -4.88
CA ALA A 81 3.40 6.65 -4.63
C ALA A 81 4.00 7.22 -5.93
N LEU A 82 4.43 6.37 -6.87
CA LEU A 82 4.99 6.79 -8.15
C LEU A 82 3.92 7.38 -9.07
N ASP A 83 2.75 6.74 -9.14
CA ASP A 83 1.63 7.21 -9.96
C ASP A 83 1.12 8.57 -9.46
N LEU A 84 1.02 8.74 -8.14
CA LEU A 84 0.71 10.03 -7.52
C LEU A 84 1.73 11.10 -7.93
N MET A 85 3.04 10.82 -7.85
CA MET A 85 4.09 11.77 -8.27
C MET A 85 3.94 12.24 -9.71
N ILE A 86 3.52 11.35 -10.62
CA ILE A 86 3.37 11.62 -12.05
C ILE A 86 2.17 12.55 -12.32
N GLN A 87 1.15 12.54 -11.45
CA GLN A 87 -0.05 13.37 -11.66
C GLN A 87 0.23 14.87 -11.70
N ASN A 88 1.36 15.35 -11.18
CA ASN A 88 1.81 16.74 -11.38
C ASN A 88 1.80 17.13 -12.87
N HIS A 89 2.25 16.25 -13.76
CA HIS A 89 2.28 16.52 -15.19
C HIS A 89 0.88 16.55 -15.81
N SER A 90 -0.03 15.70 -15.33
CA SER A 90 -1.44 15.73 -15.73
C SER A 90 -2.11 17.03 -15.29
N LEU A 91 -1.86 17.47 -14.06
CA LEU A 91 -2.36 18.76 -13.53
C LEU A 91 -1.85 19.94 -14.37
N GLU A 92 -0.56 19.98 -14.69
CA GLU A 92 0.05 20.99 -15.57
C GLU A 92 -0.59 20.96 -16.97
N MET A 93 -0.69 19.76 -17.55
CA MET A 93 -1.21 19.55 -18.91
C MET A 93 -2.67 20.03 -19.07
N PHE A 94 -3.50 19.80 -18.05
CA PHE A 94 -4.92 20.20 -18.08
C PHE A 94 -5.18 21.59 -17.46
N GLY A 95 -4.12 22.36 -17.18
CA GLY A 95 -4.22 23.77 -16.83
C GLY A 95 -4.71 24.02 -15.40
N PHE A 96 -4.37 23.15 -14.45
CA PHE A 96 -4.67 23.38 -13.05
C PHE A 96 -3.91 24.61 -12.52
N GLU A 97 -4.64 25.60 -11.99
CA GLU A 97 -4.09 26.90 -11.58
C GLU A 97 -3.06 26.79 -10.46
N TYR A 98 -3.27 25.88 -9.51
CA TYR A 98 -2.51 25.79 -8.25
C TYR A 98 -1.53 24.61 -8.23
N VAL A 99 -0.98 24.26 -9.39
CA VAL A 99 -0.12 23.08 -9.52
C VAL A 99 1.14 23.12 -8.65
N GLU A 100 1.61 24.32 -8.29
CA GLU A 100 2.73 24.51 -7.37
C GLU A 100 2.48 23.95 -5.97
N TYR A 101 1.21 23.86 -5.53
CA TYR A 101 0.87 23.23 -4.25
C TYR A 101 1.20 21.73 -4.24
N PHE A 102 1.32 21.11 -5.41
CA PHE A 102 1.75 19.72 -5.53
C PHE A 102 3.18 19.48 -5.01
N GLN A 103 4.00 20.53 -4.90
CA GLN A 103 5.32 20.41 -4.27
C GLN A 103 5.24 19.95 -2.80
N ILE A 104 4.16 20.28 -2.09
CA ILE A 104 3.92 19.81 -0.72
C ILE A 104 3.79 18.28 -0.72
N VAL A 105 3.00 17.72 -1.64
CA VAL A 105 2.81 16.27 -1.79
C VAL A 105 4.13 15.57 -2.10
N ARG A 106 4.98 16.15 -2.97
CA ARG A 106 6.30 15.59 -3.28
C ARG A 106 7.20 15.49 -2.05
N ASN A 107 7.21 16.52 -1.21
CA ASN A 107 8.01 16.52 0.02
C ASN A 107 7.50 15.45 1.01
N LEU A 108 6.18 15.35 1.18
CA LEU A 108 5.57 14.33 2.04
C LEU A 108 5.84 12.91 1.55
N LEU A 109 5.83 12.69 0.23
CA LEU A 109 6.16 11.39 -0.37
C LEU A 109 7.63 11.00 -0.13
N GLU A 110 8.55 11.97 -0.08
CA GLU A 110 9.95 11.68 0.25
C GLU A 110 10.10 11.28 1.73
N GLU A 111 9.40 11.94 2.64
CA GLU A 111 9.32 11.53 4.05
C GLU A 111 8.70 10.13 4.19
N TYR A 112 7.61 9.87 3.47
CA TYR A 112 6.95 8.58 3.42
C TYR A 112 7.90 7.48 2.90
N ARG A 113 8.71 7.77 1.88
CA ARG A 113 9.69 6.83 1.31
C ARG A 113 10.70 6.34 2.35
N LEU A 114 11.13 7.21 3.26
CA LEU A 114 12.04 6.83 4.35
C LEU A 114 11.35 5.88 5.34
N LEU A 115 10.11 6.20 5.75
CA LEU A 115 9.31 5.33 6.62
C LEU A 115 8.97 3.98 5.96
N PHE A 116 8.74 3.99 4.64
CA PHE A 116 8.51 2.78 3.85
C PHE A 116 9.70 1.82 3.88
N ILE A 117 10.93 2.35 3.75
CA ILE A 117 12.15 1.53 3.83
C ILE A 117 12.25 0.87 5.21
N GLU A 118 12.05 1.64 6.27
CA GLU A 118 12.08 1.11 7.64
C GLU A 118 10.97 0.09 7.92
N TRP A 119 9.80 0.26 7.31
CA TRP A 119 8.67 -0.63 7.45
C TRP A 119 8.92 -1.99 6.76
N VAL A 120 9.37 -1.99 5.50
CA VAL A 120 9.68 -3.22 4.75
C VAL A 120 10.83 -3.98 5.38
N ALA A 121 11.83 -3.29 5.94
CA ALA A 121 12.97 -3.92 6.60
C ALA A 121 12.59 -4.76 7.85
N LYS A 122 11.38 -4.60 8.38
CA LYS A 122 10.87 -5.37 9.53
C LYS A 122 10.14 -6.66 9.13
N PHE A 123 9.98 -6.92 7.84
CA PHE A 123 9.28 -8.13 7.40
C PHE A 123 10.15 -9.36 7.63
N ASP A 124 9.57 -10.37 8.29
CA ASP A 124 10.20 -11.68 8.39
C ASP A 124 9.97 -12.45 7.10
N GLN A 125 11.02 -12.57 6.29
CA GLN A 125 10.99 -13.32 5.03
C GLN A 125 10.71 -14.81 5.21
N TRP A 126 10.96 -15.37 6.40
CA TRP A 126 10.73 -16.80 6.63
C TRP A 126 9.33 -17.13 7.13
N ASN A 127 8.48 -16.12 7.34
CA ASN A 127 7.05 -16.30 7.60
C ASN A 127 6.26 -16.11 6.31
N TYR A 128 6.23 -17.09 5.43
CA TYR A 128 5.67 -17.01 4.07
C TYR A 128 4.84 -18.25 3.73
N ILE A 129 3.99 -18.13 2.73
CA ILE A 129 3.49 -19.25 1.93
C ILE A 129 4.13 -19.21 0.55
N ILE A 130 4.26 -20.36 -0.14
CA ILE A 130 4.88 -20.37 -1.46
C ILE A 130 4.02 -19.55 -2.44
N ASP A 131 4.55 -18.41 -2.87
CA ASP A 131 4.00 -17.62 -3.96
C ASP A 131 4.22 -18.37 -5.28
N ARG A 132 3.13 -18.86 -5.85
CA ARG A 132 3.12 -19.61 -7.11
C ARG A 132 3.38 -18.71 -8.34
N TRP A 133 3.33 -17.39 -8.21
CA TRP A 133 3.81 -16.44 -9.21
C TRP A 133 5.32 -16.19 -9.11
N GLY A 134 5.93 -16.54 -7.97
CA GLY A 134 7.38 -16.49 -7.75
C GLY A 134 7.95 -15.09 -7.56
N LEU A 135 7.11 -14.08 -7.30
CA LEU A 135 7.52 -12.69 -7.13
C LEU A 135 7.99 -12.40 -5.70
N PHE A 136 7.39 -13.06 -4.71
CA PHE A 136 7.58 -12.76 -3.29
C PHE A 136 8.10 -13.93 -2.46
N ASN A 137 8.70 -14.94 -3.11
CA ASN A 137 9.34 -16.05 -2.41
C ASN A 137 10.68 -15.64 -1.78
N PRO A 138 11.05 -16.20 -0.62
CA PRO A 138 12.37 -16.00 -0.03
C PRO A 138 13.49 -16.58 -0.90
N PRO A 139 14.74 -16.12 -0.72
CA PRO A 139 15.88 -16.64 -1.45
C PRO A 139 16.02 -18.17 -1.29
N GLY A 140 16.03 -18.88 -2.42
CA GLY A 140 16.15 -20.33 -2.46
C GLY A 140 14.83 -21.11 -2.49
N VAL A 141 13.69 -20.41 -2.44
CA VAL A 141 12.35 -21.01 -2.58
C VAL A 141 11.80 -20.74 -3.99
N GLY A 142 11.51 -21.80 -4.73
CA GLY A 142 10.91 -21.75 -6.06
C GLY A 142 9.38 -21.83 -6.02
N PRO A 143 8.67 -21.29 -7.04
CA PRO A 143 7.21 -21.38 -7.11
C PRO A 143 6.69 -22.82 -7.28
N PHE A 144 7.57 -23.76 -7.65
CA PHE A 144 7.27 -25.18 -7.85
C PHE A 144 7.76 -26.08 -6.70
N ASP A 145 8.34 -25.49 -5.65
CA ASP A 145 8.72 -26.26 -4.48
C ASP A 145 7.48 -26.80 -3.77
N HIS A 146 7.63 -27.94 -3.11
CA HIS A 146 6.56 -28.57 -2.35
C HIS A 146 6.35 -27.79 -1.05
N ASP A 147 5.12 -27.33 -0.82
CA ASP A 147 4.72 -26.71 0.43
C ASP A 147 4.26 -27.81 1.40
N PRO A 148 4.80 -27.92 2.62
CA PRO A 148 4.27 -28.85 3.61
C PRO A 148 2.77 -28.68 3.87
N ASP A 149 2.21 -27.48 3.66
CA ASP A 149 0.78 -27.22 3.78
C ASP A 149 -0.03 -27.84 2.61
N ASP A 150 0.59 -28.15 1.46
CA ASP A 150 -0.05 -28.86 0.34
C ASP A 150 -0.49 -30.28 0.75
N ASP A 151 0.17 -30.89 1.76
CA ASP A 151 -0.13 -32.23 2.24
C ASP A 151 -1.27 -32.27 3.28
N ILE A 152 -1.73 -31.10 3.77
CA ILE A 152 -2.79 -31.01 4.77
C ILE A 152 -4.14 -31.21 4.07
N PRO A 153 -4.89 -32.30 4.39
CA PRO A 153 -6.20 -32.50 3.80
C PRO A 153 -7.14 -31.36 4.21
N PHE A 154 -7.78 -30.72 3.23
CA PHE A 154 -8.82 -29.73 3.51
C PHE A 154 -9.96 -30.40 4.27
N LYS A 155 -10.09 -30.10 5.57
CA LYS A 155 -11.25 -30.49 6.37
C LYS A 155 -12.31 -29.41 6.23
N GLY A 156 -13.32 -29.69 5.42
CA GLY A 156 -14.47 -28.81 5.29
C GLY A 156 -15.26 -28.69 6.60
N PRO A 157 -16.13 -27.68 6.73
CA PRO A 157 -16.96 -27.47 7.93
C PRO A 157 -17.88 -28.65 8.27
N ASP A 158 -18.12 -29.57 7.32
CA ASP A 158 -18.94 -30.78 7.51
C ASP A 158 -18.15 -31.97 8.09
N GLU A 159 -16.83 -31.85 8.26
CA GLU A 159 -15.94 -32.94 8.76
C GLU A 159 -15.52 -32.77 10.22
N SER A 160 -15.97 -31.71 10.91
CA SER A 160 -15.81 -31.54 12.36
C SER A 160 -17.02 -32.12 13.10
N ASN A 161 -17.04 -33.43 13.30
CA ASN A 161 -17.91 -34.14 14.25
C ASN A 161 -17.13 -34.48 15.52
#